data_AF-A0A3B8NB24-F1
#
_entry.id   AF-A0A3B8NB24-F1
#
_cell.length_a   1.000
_cell.length_b   1.000
_cell.length_c   1.000
_cell.angle_alpha   90.00
_cell.angle_beta   90.00
_cell.angle_gamma   90.00
#
_symmetry.space_group_name_H-M   'P 1'
#
loop_
_entity.id
_entity.type
_entity.pdbx_description
1 polymer ?
#
loop_
_entity_poly.entity_id
_entity_poly.type
_entity_poly.pdbx_seq_one_letter_code
_entity_poly.pdbx_strand_id
1 'polypeptide(L)'
;MKKLLLVVCIILVIASITMAAERPTWLAWDTIVYGWPQLNAMGQMEKLSGISILGYSWRTYFNPVQLSQVNFYWEWGIQVLSVGLQGGVGLTFPLPIDNTVLYLSGSMNVTWGLASLLIGGFPIPYPMFGVGIIF
;
A
#
# COMPACT_ATOMS: atom_id res chain seq x y z
N MET A 1 -23.82 9.10 6.83
CA MET A 1 -22.72 8.28 6.26
C MET A 1 -21.77 9.08 5.36
N LYS A 2 -22.22 9.75 4.29
CA LYS A 2 -21.33 10.51 3.38
C LYS A 2 -20.45 11.56 4.06
N LYS A 3 -21.00 12.32 5.02
CA LYS A 3 -20.25 13.35 5.76
C LYS A 3 -19.18 12.77 6.69
N LEU A 4 -19.44 11.59 7.28
CA LEU A 4 -18.47 10.89 8.14
C LEU A 4 -17.30 10.34 7.31
N LEU A 5 -17.60 9.76 6.14
CA LEU A 5 -16.59 9.28 5.21
C LEU A 5 -15.68 10.43 4.72
N LEU A 6 -16.28 11.58 4.39
CA LEU A 6 -15.55 12.77 3.96
C LEU A 6 -14.61 13.28 5.06
N VAL A 7 -15.07 13.30 6.32
CA VAL A 7 -14.25 13.69 7.48
C VAL A 7 -13.09 12.72 7.70
N VAL A 8 -13.32 11.41 7.58
CA VAL A 8 -12.25 10.41 7.67
C VAL A 8 -11.22 10.58 6.55
N CYS A 9 -11.67 10.82 5.31
CA CYS A 9 -10.77 11.10 4.19
C CYS A 9 -9.93 12.37 4.43
N ILE A 10 -10.55 13.45 4.94
CA ILE A 10 -9.84 14.70 5.24
C ILE A 10 -8.81 14.49 6.36
N ILE A 11 -9.15 13.74 7.41
CA ILE A 11 -8.21 13.41 8.49
C ILE A 11 -7.03 12.59 7.97
N LEU A 12 -7.28 11.60 7.11
CA LEU A 12 -6.23 10.79 6.49
C LEU A 12 -5.31 11.67 5.62
N VAL A 13 -5.87 12.56 4.81
CA VAL A 13 -5.09 13.50 3.98
C VAL A 13 -4.24 14.42 4.85
N ILE A 14 -4.82 15.02 5.89
CA ILE A 14 -4.10 15.93 6.79
C ILE A 14 -2.99 15.18 7.53
N ALA A 15 -3.29 14.02 8.11
CA ALA A 15 -2.31 13.19 8.81
C ALA A 15 -1.13 12.81 7.90
N SER A 16 -1.42 12.45 6.65
CA SER A 16 -0.41 12.14 5.64
C SER A 16 0.50 13.35 5.35
N ILE A 17 -0.07 14.53 5.20
CA ILE A 17 0.70 15.76 4.91
C ILE A 17 1.55 16.18 6.13
N THR A 18 1.02 16.07 7.35
CA THR A 18 1.76 16.43 8.57
C THR A 18 2.92 15.49 8.90
N MET A 19 2.87 14.23 8.44
CA MET A 19 3.95 13.25 8.67
C MET A 19 4.94 13.13 7.51
N ALA A 20 4.66 13.77 6.36
CA ALA A 20 5.53 13.81 5.18
C ALA A 20 6.81 14.65 5.34
N ALA A 21 6.95 15.39 6.43
CA ALA A 21 8.08 16.32 6.60
C ALA A 21 9.45 15.65 6.78
N GLU A 22 9.52 14.36 7.13
CA GLU A 22 10.80 13.69 7.41
C GLU A 22 10.98 12.32 6.73
N ARG A 23 9.93 11.68 6.19
CA ARG A 23 9.96 10.34 5.59
C ARG A 23 8.90 10.16 4.48
N PRO A 24 9.15 9.31 3.47
CA PRO A 24 8.20 9.07 2.38
C PRO A 24 6.86 8.61 2.93
N THR A 25 5.78 9.29 2.54
CA THR A 25 4.43 9.06 3.05
C THR A 25 3.53 8.59 1.93
N TRP A 26 2.75 7.54 2.20
CA TRP A 26 2.04 6.79 1.19
C TRP A 26 0.54 7.07 1.35
N LEU A 27 -0.18 7.35 0.27
CA LEU A 27 -1.63 7.53 0.34
C LEU A 27 -2.29 6.51 -0.59
N ALA A 28 -2.84 5.46 0.02
CA ALA A 28 -3.52 4.40 -0.68
C ALA A 28 -4.64 3.77 0.16
N TRP A 29 -5.62 3.18 -0.51
CA TRP A 29 -6.80 2.61 0.14
C TRP A 29 -6.57 1.19 0.69
N ASP A 30 -5.82 0.37 -0.05
CA ASP A 30 -5.65 -1.06 0.20
C ASP A 30 -4.17 -1.50 0.26
N THR A 31 -3.25 -0.58 0.03
CA THR A 31 -1.81 -0.82 0.14
C THR A 31 -1.19 0.01 1.26
N ILE A 32 0.13 -0.12 1.43
CA ILE A 32 0.90 0.55 2.48
C ILE A 32 0.66 2.07 2.41
N VAL A 33 0.19 2.64 3.51
CA VAL A 33 -0.04 4.09 3.76
C VAL A 33 1.13 4.73 4.50
N TYR A 34 1.89 3.93 5.24
CA TYR A 34 3.15 4.39 5.81
C TYR A 34 4.17 3.27 5.74
N GLY A 35 5.28 3.51 5.05
CA GLY A 35 6.22 2.45 4.68
C GLY A 35 7.68 2.79 4.96
N TRP A 36 8.43 1.74 5.26
CA TRP A 36 9.87 1.73 5.45
C TRP A 36 10.52 0.98 4.28
N PRO A 37 11.15 1.68 3.33
CA PRO A 37 11.82 1.05 2.21
C PRO A 37 13.15 0.44 2.65
N GLN A 38 13.44 -0.75 2.14
CA GLN A 38 14.77 -1.34 2.18
C GLN A 38 15.45 -1.09 0.84
N LEU A 39 16.55 -0.35 0.86
CA LEU A 39 17.33 0.01 -0.31
C LEU A 39 18.51 -0.95 -0.49
N ASN A 40 18.89 -1.18 -1.74
CA ASN A 40 20.12 -1.88 -2.10
C ASN A 40 21.34 -0.95 -2.04
N ALA A 41 22.52 -1.48 -2.36
CA ALA A 41 23.78 -0.71 -2.37
C ALA A 41 23.78 0.48 -3.36
N MET A 42 22.89 0.46 -4.36
CA MET A 42 22.71 1.54 -5.35
C MET A 42 21.60 2.53 -4.96
N GLY A 43 21.01 2.39 -3.76
CA GLY A 43 19.91 3.25 -3.31
C GLY A 43 18.55 2.93 -3.94
N GLN A 44 18.43 1.81 -4.65
CA GLN A 44 17.17 1.37 -5.27
C GLN A 44 16.34 0.56 -4.27
N MET A 45 15.03 0.76 -4.27
CA MET A 45 14.12 0.04 -3.37
C MET A 45 13.98 -1.42 -3.82
N GLU A 46 14.24 -2.38 -2.93
CA GLU A 46 14.02 -3.81 -3.17
C GLU A 46 12.81 -4.34 -2.42
N LYS A 47 12.59 -3.82 -1.22
CA LYS A 47 11.48 -4.19 -0.35
C LYS A 47 10.88 -2.96 0.28
N LEU A 48 9.64 -3.10 0.69
CA LEU A 48 8.92 -2.09 1.44
C LEU A 48 8.05 -2.81 2.45
N SER A 49 8.17 -2.43 3.72
CA SER A 49 7.25 -2.90 4.76
C SER A 49 6.50 -1.73 5.32
N GLY A 50 5.26 -1.91 5.77
CA GLY A 50 4.50 -0.76 6.23
C GLY A 50 3.10 -1.05 6.72
N ILE A 51 2.51 0.01 7.27
CA ILE A 51 1.15 0.00 7.80
C ILE A 51 0.20 0.43 6.67
N SER A 52 -0.87 -0.33 6.47
CA SER A 52 -2.03 0.04 5.66
C SER A 52 -3.23 0.33 6.57
N ILE A 53 -4.33 0.84 6.01
CA ILE A 53 -5.59 0.98 6.75
C ILE A 53 -6.06 -0.38 7.28
N LEU A 54 -5.76 -1.45 6.55
CA LEU A 54 -6.24 -2.80 6.87
C LEU A 54 -5.32 -3.54 7.84
N GLY A 55 -4.04 -3.16 7.96
CA GLY A 55 -3.08 -3.79 8.88
C GLY A 55 -1.62 -3.53 8.51
N TYR A 56 -0.81 -4.58 8.42
CA TYR A 56 0.62 -4.48 8.10
C TYR A 56 0.94 -5.31 6.87
N SER A 57 1.68 -4.74 5.93
CA SER A 57 2.03 -5.40 4.67
C SER A 57 3.53 -5.34 4.39
N TRP A 58 4.00 -6.33 3.64
CA TRP A 58 5.35 -6.43 3.11
C TRP A 58 5.25 -6.61 1.60
N ARG A 59 6.02 -5.79 0.89
CA ARG A 59 6.16 -5.79 -0.55
C ARG A 59 7.60 -6.11 -0.90
N THR A 60 7.76 -6.97 -1.90
CA THR A 60 9.06 -7.30 -2.49
C THR A 60 8.97 -7.08 -3.99
N TYR A 61 9.90 -6.30 -4.53
CA TYR A 61 9.99 -6.06 -5.96
C TYR A 61 10.72 -7.22 -6.65
N PHE A 62 10.29 -7.59 -7.85
CA PHE A 62 10.96 -8.64 -8.63
C PHE A 62 12.35 -8.22 -9.08
N ASN A 63 12.54 -6.92 -9.31
CA ASN A 63 13.81 -6.28 -9.58
C ASN A 63 13.88 -4.99 -8.74
N PRO A 64 15.08 -4.52 -8.34
CA PRO A 64 15.21 -3.24 -7.68
C PRO A 64 14.53 -2.12 -8.47
N VAL A 65 13.84 -1.22 -7.77
CA VAL A 65 13.01 -0.18 -8.39
C VAL A 65 13.85 0.77 -9.24
N GLN A 66 13.52 0.84 -10.53
CA GLN A 66 14.13 1.74 -11.51
C GLN A 66 13.22 2.93 -11.79
N LEU A 67 13.80 4.14 -11.78
CA LEU A 67 13.09 5.38 -12.10
C LEU A 67 12.58 5.37 -13.54
N SER A 68 11.41 5.98 -13.76
CA SER A 68 10.78 6.09 -15.09
C SER A 68 10.49 4.75 -15.78
N GLN A 69 10.38 3.67 -15.02
CA GLN A 69 10.04 2.33 -15.51
C GLN A 69 8.93 1.69 -14.69
N VAL A 70 8.25 0.71 -15.27
CA VAL A 70 7.26 -0.11 -14.57
C VAL A 70 8.00 -1.18 -13.76
N ASN A 71 7.83 -1.16 -12.44
CA ASN A 71 8.46 -2.09 -11.52
C ASN A 71 7.39 -3.00 -10.90
N PHE A 72 7.49 -4.30 -11.18
CA PHE A 72 6.57 -5.29 -10.64
C PHE A 72 6.95 -5.68 -9.22
N TYR A 73 5.95 -6.01 -8.41
CA TYR A 73 6.14 -6.53 -7.07
C TYR A 73 5.09 -7.59 -6.75
N TRP A 74 5.40 -8.36 -5.71
CA TRP A 74 4.41 -9.12 -4.96
C TRP A 74 4.35 -8.57 -3.54
N GLU A 75 3.19 -8.69 -2.92
CA GLU A 75 2.97 -8.27 -1.54
C GLU A 75 2.17 -9.30 -0.78
N TRP A 76 2.35 -9.28 0.54
CA TRP A 76 1.52 -10.02 1.48
C TRP A 76 1.39 -9.21 2.76
N GLY A 77 0.37 -9.48 3.54
CA GLY A 77 0.14 -8.72 4.76
C GLY A 77 -0.81 -9.41 5.71
N ILE A 78 -0.82 -8.90 6.94
CA ILE A 78 -1.78 -9.24 7.97
C ILE A 78 -2.80 -8.12 8.02
N GLN A 79 -4.07 -8.46 7.86
CA GLN A 79 -5.16 -7.51 8.03
C GLN A 79 -5.71 -7.61 9.45
N VAL A 80 -5.46 -6.57 10.24
CA VAL A 80 -5.93 -6.45 11.61
C VAL A 80 -7.45 -6.29 11.64
N LEU A 81 -8.02 -5.50 10.74
CA LEU A 81 -9.47 -5.23 10.72
C LEU A 81 -10.30 -6.45 10.32
N SER A 82 -9.80 -7.29 9.42
CA SER A 82 -10.51 -8.49 8.97
C SER A 82 -10.08 -9.76 9.69
N VAL A 83 -9.11 -9.67 10.61
CA VAL A 83 -8.40 -10.81 11.23
C VAL A 83 -8.07 -11.83 10.15
N GLY A 84 -7.17 -11.42 9.27
CA GLY A 84 -6.92 -12.11 8.02
C GLY A 84 -5.51 -11.90 7.51
N LEU A 85 -5.27 -12.50 6.35
CA LEU A 85 -4.09 -12.27 5.56
C LEU A 85 -4.51 -11.61 4.23
N GLN A 86 -3.55 -11.01 3.55
CA GLN A 86 -3.68 -10.64 2.15
C GLN A 86 -2.44 -11.08 1.39
N GLY A 87 -2.61 -11.36 0.10
CA GLY A 87 -1.51 -11.64 -0.80
C GLY A 87 -1.87 -11.16 -2.20
N GLY A 88 -0.91 -10.59 -2.91
CA GLY A 88 -1.17 -10.05 -4.22
C GLY A 88 0.05 -9.65 -4.99
N VAL A 89 -0.21 -9.06 -6.14
CA VAL A 89 0.81 -8.57 -7.06
C VAL A 89 0.42 -7.19 -7.54
N GLY A 90 1.41 -6.43 -7.98
CA GLY A 90 1.16 -5.12 -8.53
C GLY A 90 2.36 -4.56 -9.27
N LEU A 91 2.22 -3.30 -9.61
CA LEU A 91 3.22 -2.52 -10.29
C LEU A 91 3.37 -1.15 -9.63
N THR A 92 4.57 -0.59 -9.74
CA THR A 92 4.90 0.75 -9.29
C THR A 92 5.66 1.46 -10.40
N PHE A 93 5.24 2.67 -10.73
CA PHE A 93 5.91 3.57 -11.65
C PHE A 93 6.42 4.79 -10.87
N PRO A 94 7.74 4.89 -10.61
CA PRO A 94 8.34 6.07 -10.00
C PRO A 94 8.52 7.16 -11.05
N LEU A 95 7.89 8.30 -10.82
CA LEU A 95 8.02 9.52 -11.59
C LEU A 95 8.91 10.51 -10.82
N PRO A 96 10.13 10.79 -11.29
CA PRO A 96 10.97 11.83 -10.71
C PRO A 96 10.30 13.20 -10.88
N ILE A 97 10.20 13.99 -9.81
CA ILE A 97 9.69 15.37 -9.83
C ILE A 97 10.68 16.22 -9.05
N ASP A 98 11.38 17.14 -9.71
CA ASP A 98 12.40 18.06 -9.17
C ASP A 98 13.22 17.54 -7.97
N ASN A 99 12.68 17.61 -6.75
CA ASN A 99 13.37 17.22 -5.51
C ASN A 99 12.78 15.99 -4.78
N THR A 100 11.88 15.25 -5.42
CA THR A 100 11.26 14.02 -4.88
C THR A 100 10.93 13.01 -5.98
N VAL A 101 10.45 11.83 -5.59
CA VAL A 101 9.96 10.80 -6.51
C VAL A 101 8.50 10.49 -6.15
N LEU A 102 7.61 10.71 -7.10
CA LEU A 102 6.21 10.31 -6.98
C LEU A 102 6.07 8.87 -7.45
N TYR A 103 5.68 7.94 -6.58
CA TYR A 103 5.40 6.56 -7.00
C TYR A 103 3.91 6.36 -7.25
N LEU A 104 3.58 5.96 -8.47
CA LEU A 104 2.23 5.55 -8.86
C LEU A 104 2.15 4.03 -8.79
N SER A 105 1.34 3.51 -7.88
CA SER A 105 1.18 2.07 -7.68
C SER A 105 -0.22 1.60 -8.05
N GLY A 106 -0.29 0.42 -8.67
CA GLY A 106 -1.53 -0.35 -8.83
C GLY A 106 -1.34 -1.77 -8.33
N SER A 107 -2.34 -2.34 -7.67
CA SER A 107 -2.30 -3.70 -7.11
C SER A 107 -3.57 -4.48 -7.40
N MET A 108 -3.42 -5.80 -7.43
CA MET A 108 -4.50 -6.76 -7.28
C MET A 108 -4.14 -7.69 -6.12
N ASN A 109 -4.94 -7.62 -5.07
CA ASN A 109 -4.77 -8.35 -3.83
C ASN A 109 -5.91 -9.34 -3.63
N VAL A 110 -5.62 -10.49 -3.05
CA VAL A 110 -6.61 -11.42 -2.54
C VAL A 110 -6.57 -11.31 -1.02
N THR A 111 -7.75 -11.09 -0.43
CA THR A 111 -7.91 -11.02 1.02
C THR A 111 -8.65 -12.24 1.52
N TRP A 112 -8.21 -12.78 2.66
CA TRP A 112 -8.81 -13.93 3.34
C TRP A 112 -8.81 -13.66 4.85
N GLY A 113 -9.97 -13.70 5.53
CA GLY A 113 -10.05 -13.36 6.95
C GLY A 113 -11.44 -13.50 7.55
N LEU A 114 -11.55 -13.46 8.88
CA LEU A 114 -12.82 -13.67 9.62
C LEU A 114 -13.94 -12.70 9.22
N ALA A 115 -13.65 -11.53 8.66
CA ALA A 115 -14.68 -10.65 8.10
C ALA A 115 -15.54 -11.33 7.02
N SER A 116 -14.98 -12.28 6.27
CA SER A 116 -15.74 -13.06 5.28
C SER A 116 -16.73 -14.06 5.90
N LEU A 117 -16.61 -14.36 7.21
CA LEU A 117 -17.64 -15.12 7.94
C LEU A 117 -18.96 -14.35 8.08
N LEU A 118 -18.93 -13.01 8.04
CA LEU A 118 -20.13 -12.17 8.12
C LEU A 118 -20.99 -12.24 6.84
N ILE A 119 -20.46 -12.77 5.74
CA ILE A 119 -21.10 -12.74 4.41
C ILE A 119 -21.51 -14.15 3.93
N GLY A 120 -20.97 -15.23 4.50
CA GLY A 120 -21.29 -16.57 3.98
C GLY A 120 -20.80 -17.79 4.75
N GLY A 121 -20.40 -17.67 6.02
CA GLY A 121 -20.11 -18.83 6.90
C GLY A 121 -18.81 -19.60 6.60
N PHE A 122 -18.10 -19.30 5.52
CA PHE A 122 -16.77 -19.84 5.22
C PHE A 122 -15.85 -18.72 4.72
N PRO A 123 -14.55 -18.71 5.07
CA PRO A 123 -13.68 -17.65 4.61
C PRO A 123 -13.40 -17.75 3.11
N ILE A 124 -14.19 -17.04 2.30
CA ILE A 124 -14.02 -17.01 0.85
C ILE A 124 -13.03 -15.90 0.51
N PRO A 125 -11.91 -16.22 -0.16
CA PRO A 125 -11.00 -15.20 -0.65
C PRO A 125 -11.72 -14.30 -1.66
N TYR A 126 -11.58 -12.99 -1.50
CA TYR A 126 -12.13 -12.02 -2.43
C TYR A 126 -11.04 -11.11 -2.99
N PRO A 127 -11.11 -10.77 -4.30
CA PRO A 127 -10.15 -9.86 -4.91
C PRO A 127 -10.42 -8.42 -4.48
N MET A 128 -9.35 -7.65 -4.41
CA MET A 128 -9.32 -6.22 -4.17
C MET A 128 -8.37 -5.60 -5.19
N PHE A 129 -8.80 -4.48 -5.77
CA PHE A 129 -7.94 -3.68 -6.65
C PHE A 129 -7.54 -2.41 -5.92
N GLY A 130 -6.27 -2.08 -6.06
CA GLY A 130 -5.66 -0.96 -5.40
C GLY A 130 -5.02 0.02 -6.35
N VAL A 131 -5.12 1.29 -6.00
CA VAL A 131 -4.35 2.36 -6.63
C VAL A 131 -3.82 3.25 -5.50
N GLY A 132 -2.53 3.60 -5.59
CA GLY A 132 -1.85 4.42 -4.60
C GLY A 132 -0.97 5.46 -5.25
N ILE A 133 -0.90 6.64 -4.62
CA ILE A 133 0.05 7.71 -4.94
C ILE A 133 0.94 7.91 -3.72
N ILE A 134 2.25 7.93 -3.93
CA ILE A 134 3.26 7.83 -2.87
C ILE A 134 4.30 8.93 -3.08
N PHE A 135 4.68 9.64 -2.01
CA PHE A 135 5.61 10.77 -2.04
C PHE A 135 6.84 10.52 -1.16
#